data_AF-A0A2X3V1I4-F1
#
_entry.id   AF-A0A2X3V1I4-F1
#
_cell.length_a   1.000
_cell.length_b   1.000
_cell.length_c   1.000
_cell.angle_alpha   90.00
_cell.angle_beta   90.00
_cell.angle_gamma   90.00
#
_symmetry.space_group_name_H-M   'P 1'
#
loop_
_entity.id
_entity.type
_entity.pdbx_description
1 polymer ?
#
loop_
_entity_poly.entity_id
_entity_poly.type
_entity_poly.pdbx_seq_one_letter_code
_entity_poly.pdbx_strand_id
1 'polypeptide(L)'
;MNTNINDIQDRYTAETVQYESSNIAAVLENLKAAVTLIETTIPSNISAMESSESLWSGKAKEQYLGLKDFLKQYQGDFSSSVKELKTAVEGLETLLNSTSQANVKKEIDNG
;
A
#
# COMPACT_ATOMS: atom_id res chain seq x y z
N MET A 1 0.29 22.27 -39.43
CA MET A 1 -0.46 21.63 -38.33
C MET A 1 -1.48 22.64 -37.83
N ASN A 2 -2.77 22.36 -37.97
CA ASN A 2 -3.82 23.21 -37.42
C ASN A 2 -3.93 22.89 -35.92
N THR A 3 -3.62 23.85 -35.06
CA THR A 3 -3.67 23.74 -33.59
C THR A 3 -4.94 24.37 -33.03
N ASN A 4 -5.99 24.46 -33.86
CA ASN A 4 -7.29 24.98 -33.43
C ASN A 4 -7.98 23.92 -32.57
N ILE A 5 -8.27 24.27 -31.32
CA ILE A 5 -8.84 23.36 -30.33
C ILE A 5 -10.25 22.87 -30.72
N ASN A 6 -10.94 23.64 -31.56
CA ASN A 6 -12.27 23.28 -32.09
C ASN A 6 -12.20 22.16 -33.15
N ASP A 7 -11.05 21.95 -33.80
CA ASP A 7 -10.86 20.84 -34.77
C ASP A 7 -10.42 19.53 -34.07
N ILE A 8 -10.27 19.54 -32.74
CA ILE A 8 -9.84 18.38 -31.93
C ILE A 8 -11.06 17.67 -31.28
N GLN A 9 -12.28 18.19 -31.46
CA GLN A 9 -13.50 17.71 -30.82
C GLN A 9 -13.77 16.20 -31.04
N ASP A 10 -13.36 15.63 -32.17
CA ASP A 10 -13.62 14.22 -32.50
C ASP A 10 -12.56 13.22 -31.97
N ARG A 11 -11.50 13.69 -31.30
CA ARG A 11 -10.45 12.80 -30.77
C ARG A 11 -10.75 12.22 -29.40
N TYR A 12 -11.74 12.76 -28.71
CA TYR A 12 -12.20 12.24 -27.43
C TYR A 12 -13.59 11.67 -27.65
N THR A 13 -13.65 10.47 -28.23
CA THR A 13 -14.78 9.59 -27.97
C THR A 13 -14.90 9.51 -26.44
N ALA A 14 -16.13 9.55 -25.92
CA ALA A 14 -16.42 9.29 -24.51
C ALA A 14 -16.12 7.81 -24.19
N GLU A 15 -14.89 7.36 -24.48
CA GLU A 15 -14.30 6.16 -23.94
C GLU A 15 -14.29 6.37 -22.45
N THR A 16 -15.30 5.79 -21.80
CA THR A 16 -15.30 5.48 -20.40
C THR A 16 -13.95 4.83 -20.12
N VAL A 17 -13.00 5.58 -19.56
CA VAL A 17 -11.72 5.03 -19.15
C VAL A 17 -12.05 4.04 -18.04
N GLN A 18 -12.23 2.78 -18.42
CA GLN A 18 -12.51 1.71 -17.49
C GLN A 18 -11.17 1.39 -16.84
N TYR A 19 -10.91 2.01 -15.70
CA TYR A 19 -9.70 1.77 -14.95
C TYR A 19 -9.69 0.30 -14.48
N GLU A 20 -8.74 -0.47 -14.98
CA GLU A 20 -8.42 -1.84 -14.52
C GLU A 20 -8.01 -1.81 -13.04
N SER A 21 -8.99 -2.00 -12.15
CA SER A 21 -8.81 -1.99 -10.69
C SER A 21 -8.51 -3.38 -10.10
N SER A 22 -8.51 -4.42 -10.94
CA SER A 22 -8.22 -5.82 -10.57
C SER A 22 -6.88 -5.95 -9.82
N ASN A 23 -5.86 -5.22 -10.26
CA ASN A 23 -4.53 -5.21 -9.65
C ASN A 23 -4.50 -4.50 -8.28
N ILE A 24 -5.40 -3.52 -8.04
CA ILE A 24 -5.44 -2.77 -6.79
C ILE A 24 -5.98 -3.65 -5.65
N ALA A 25 -7.02 -4.43 -5.91
CA ALA A 25 -7.58 -5.36 -4.93
C ALA A 25 -6.52 -6.39 -4.47
N ALA A 26 -5.78 -6.97 -5.41
CA ALA A 26 -4.70 -7.92 -5.10
C ALA A 26 -3.56 -7.27 -4.29
N VAL A 27 -3.17 -6.04 -4.64
CA VAL A 27 -2.17 -5.28 -3.88
C VAL A 27 -2.66 -4.99 -2.46
N LEU A 28 -3.93 -4.62 -2.27
CA LEU A 28 -4.52 -4.39 -0.95
C LEU A 28 -4.55 -5.65 -0.09
N GLU A 29 -4.89 -6.80 -0.67
CA GLU A 29 -4.87 -8.08 0.04
C GLU A 29 -3.45 -8.41 0.53
N ASN A 30 -2.46 -8.28 -0.35
CA ASN A 30 -1.06 -8.50 0.00
C ASN A 30 -0.58 -7.55 1.10
N LEU A 31 -0.97 -6.27 1.05
CA LEU A 31 -0.62 -5.29 2.08
C LEU A 31 -1.30 -5.60 3.42
N LYS A 32 -2.56 -6.05 3.42
CA LYS A 32 -3.26 -6.50 4.65
C LYS A 32 -2.57 -7.71 5.28
N ALA A 33 -2.17 -8.69 4.45
CA ALA A 33 -1.42 -9.85 4.91
C ALA A 33 -0.05 -9.43 5.48
N ALA A 34 0.66 -8.53 4.80
CA ALA A 34 1.94 -8.02 5.27
C ALA A 34 1.82 -7.30 6.62
N VAL A 35 0.85 -6.38 6.77
CA VAL A 35 0.57 -5.72 8.07
C VAL A 35 0.31 -6.77 9.15
N THR A 36 -0.51 -7.78 8.85
CA THR A 36 -0.84 -8.85 9.81
C THR A 36 0.42 -9.60 10.26
N LEU A 37 1.30 -9.99 9.33
CA LEU A 37 2.56 -10.68 9.67
C LEU A 37 3.48 -9.81 10.52
N ILE A 38 3.59 -8.51 10.19
CA ILE A 38 4.41 -7.55 10.93
C ILE A 38 3.89 -7.34 12.35
N GLU A 39 2.57 -7.28 12.53
CA GLU A 39 1.94 -6.99 13.82
C GLU A 39 1.74 -8.21 14.70
N THR A 40 1.77 -9.43 14.14
CA THR A 40 1.49 -10.65 14.90
C THR A 40 2.69 -11.60 14.96
N THR A 41 3.25 -11.96 13.80
CA THR A 41 4.29 -12.99 13.72
C THR A 41 5.63 -12.46 14.26
N ILE A 42 6.02 -11.23 13.89
CA ILE A 42 7.30 -10.68 14.35
C ILE A 42 7.31 -10.48 15.89
N PRO A 43 6.26 -9.90 16.52
CA PRO A 43 6.19 -9.82 17.96
C PRO A 43 6.20 -11.18 18.65
N SER A 44 5.48 -12.17 18.12
CA SER A 44 5.50 -13.54 18.65
C SER A 44 6.90 -14.15 18.62
N ASN A 45 7.63 -13.98 17.52
CA ASN A 45 9.01 -14.44 17.41
C ASN A 45 9.93 -13.71 18.40
N ILE A 46 9.78 -12.40 18.56
CA ILE A 46 10.54 -11.62 19.55
C ILE A 46 10.27 -12.13 20.97
N SER A 47 9.00 -12.39 21.34
CA SER A 47 8.65 -12.91 22.66
C SER A 47 9.19 -14.32 22.90
N ALA A 48 9.17 -15.19 21.89
CA ALA A 48 9.80 -16.50 21.94
C ALA A 48 11.32 -16.37 22.13
N MET A 49 11.93 -15.35 21.51
CA MET A 49 13.34 -15.08 21.68
C MET A 49 13.67 -14.59 23.11
N GLU A 50 12.89 -13.66 23.64
CA GLU A 50 13.07 -13.15 25.01
C GLU A 50 12.94 -14.27 26.04
N SER A 51 12.02 -15.21 25.82
CA SER A 51 11.81 -16.38 26.70
C SER A 51 13.00 -17.35 26.69
N SER A 52 13.75 -17.40 25.59
CA SER A 52 14.88 -18.33 25.42
C SER A 52 16.24 -17.67 25.63
N GLU A 53 16.28 -16.38 25.97
CA GLU A 53 17.52 -15.60 26.05
C GLU A 53 18.52 -16.16 27.08
N SER A 54 18.02 -16.72 28.19
CA SER A 54 18.84 -17.29 29.27
C SER A 54 19.60 -18.55 28.84
N LEU A 55 19.20 -19.20 27.74
CA LEU A 55 19.85 -20.40 27.21
C LEU A 55 21.16 -20.08 26.46
N TRP A 56 21.39 -18.82 26.12
CA TRP A 56 22.54 -18.39 25.34
C TRP A 56 23.63 -17.78 26.22
N SER A 57 24.89 -18.01 25.85
CA SER A 57 26.05 -17.43 26.52
C SER A 57 27.20 -17.12 25.55
N GLY A 58 28.14 -16.29 26.00
CA GLY A 58 29.30 -15.86 25.20
C GLY A 58 28.91 -15.23 23.86
N LYS A 59 29.72 -15.48 22.83
CA LYS A 59 29.53 -14.93 21.48
C LYS A 59 28.17 -15.28 20.84
N ALA A 60 27.64 -16.46 21.15
CA ALA A 60 26.32 -16.86 20.63
C ALA A 60 25.20 -15.97 21.20
N LYS A 61 25.31 -15.55 22.47
CA LYS A 61 24.36 -14.60 23.07
C LYS A 61 24.41 -13.23 22.40
N GLU A 62 25.60 -12.73 22.08
CA GLU A 62 25.75 -11.43 21.40
C GLU A 62 25.06 -11.45 20.02
N GLN A 63 25.27 -12.51 19.24
CA GLN A 63 24.61 -12.68 17.94
C GLN A 63 23.10 -12.83 18.09
N TYR A 64 22.65 -13.55 19.12
CA TYR A 64 21.23 -13.72 19.42
C TYR A 64 20.53 -12.41 19.75
N LEU A 65 21.15 -11.59 20.61
CA LEU A 65 20.66 -10.26 20.95
C LEU A 65 20.65 -9.35 19.73
N GLY A 66 21.69 -9.39 18.90
CA GLY A 66 21.74 -8.63 17.65
C GLY A 66 20.59 -8.99 16.70
N LEU A 67 20.26 -10.29 16.55
CA LEU A 67 19.11 -10.72 15.76
C LEU A 67 17.78 -10.21 16.36
N LYS A 68 17.62 -10.28 17.68
CA LYS A 68 16.42 -9.77 18.37
C LYS A 68 16.24 -8.28 18.12
N ASP A 69 17.31 -7.50 18.25
CA ASP A 69 17.29 -6.05 18.06
C ASP A 69 17.02 -5.69 16.61
N PHE A 70 17.62 -6.41 15.66
CA PHE A 70 17.30 -6.27 14.24
C PHE A 70 15.81 -6.52 13.97
N LEU A 71 15.22 -7.58 14.53
CA LEU A 71 13.79 -7.87 14.33
C LEU A 71 12.89 -6.79 14.94
N LYS A 72 13.24 -6.23 16.11
CA LYS A 72 12.52 -5.10 16.73
C LYS A 72 12.56 -3.87 15.83
N GLN A 73 13.74 -3.52 15.33
CA GLN A 73 13.90 -2.37 14.44
C GLN A 73 13.16 -2.58 13.11
N TYR A 74 13.34 -3.76 12.49
CA TYR A 74 12.65 -4.14 11.27
C TYR A 74 11.13 -4.07 11.43
N GLN A 75 10.58 -4.56 12.56
CA GLN A 75 9.15 -4.46 12.84
C GLN A 75 8.67 -3.02 12.89
N GLY A 76 9.36 -2.13 13.60
CA GLY A 76 8.99 -0.71 13.70
C GLY A 76 9.06 0.03 12.36
N ASP A 77 10.19 -0.09 11.67
CA ASP A 77 10.46 0.63 10.42
C ASP A 77 9.54 0.15 9.29
N PHE A 78 9.36 -1.17 9.18
CA PHE A 78 8.55 -1.77 8.12
C PHE A 78 7.05 -1.61 8.39
N SER A 79 6.60 -1.64 9.66
CA SER A 79 5.18 -1.42 9.99
C SER A 79 4.70 -0.07 9.50
N SER A 80 5.46 0.99 9.75
CA SER A 80 5.09 2.36 9.35
C SER A 80 4.96 2.47 7.83
N SER A 81 5.99 2.03 7.10
CA SER A 81 6.04 2.10 5.64
C SER A 81 4.92 1.29 4.96
N VAL A 82 4.65 0.06 5.43
CA VAL A 82 3.61 -0.80 4.86
C VAL A 82 2.20 -0.27 5.17
N LYS A 83 1.99 0.31 6.36
CA LYS A 83 0.72 0.95 6.71
C LYS A 83 0.44 2.17 5.84
N GLU A 84 1.43 3.03 5.65
CA GLU A 84 1.31 4.21 4.78
C GLU A 84 0.99 3.80 3.34
N LEU A 85 1.70 2.80 2.80
CA LEU A 85 1.43 2.28 1.46
C LEU A 85 0.01 1.69 1.37
N LYS A 86 -0.42 0.91 2.37
CA LYS A 86 -1.80 0.39 2.45
C LYS A 86 -2.82 1.53 2.40
N THR A 87 -2.64 2.57 3.22
CA THR A 87 -3.54 3.73 3.24
C THR A 87 -3.57 4.46 1.90
N ALA A 88 -2.43 4.63 1.25
CA ALA A 88 -2.36 5.25 -0.08
C ALA A 88 -3.13 4.44 -1.14
N VAL A 89 -2.99 3.11 -1.13
CA VAL A 89 -3.69 2.22 -2.06
C VAL A 89 -5.20 2.17 -1.76
N GLU A 90 -5.62 2.20 -0.49
CA GLU A 90 -7.04 2.31 -0.10
C GLU A 90 -7.66 3.63 -0.59
N GLY A 91 -6.90 4.72 -0.51
CA GLY A 91 -7.29 6.02 -1.07
C GLY A 91 -7.44 5.99 -2.58
N LEU A 92 -6.53 5.31 -3.28
CA LEU A 92 -6.60 5.11 -4.73
C LEU A 92 -7.82 4.28 -5.14
N GLU A 93 -8.09 3.17 -4.43
CA GLU A 93 -9.29 2.34 -4.64
C GLU A 93 -10.56 3.17 -4.46
N THR A 94 -10.63 3.96 -3.38
CA THR A 94 -11.77 4.84 -3.09
C THR A 94 -11.97 5.87 -4.20
N LEU A 95 -10.89 6.50 -4.69
CA LEU A 95 -10.95 7.48 -5.77
C LEU A 95 -11.50 6.86 -7.05
N LEU A 96 -10.95 5.72 -7.48
CA LEU A 96 -11.39 5.05 -8.71
C LEU A 96 -12.86 4.65 -8.65
N ASN A 97 -13.29 4.08 -7.52
CA ASN A 97 -14.69 3.72 -7.30
C ASN A 97 -15.60 4.95 -7.29
N SER A 98 -15.16 6.06 -6.69
CA SER A 98 -15.93 7.31 -6.66
C SER A 98 -15.97 8.03 -8.01
N THR A 99 -14.94 7.87 -8.86
CA THR A 99 -14.88 8.51 -10.19
C THR A 99 -15.97 7.95 -11.11
N SER A 100 -16.29 6.66 -10.98
CA SER A 100 -17.43 6.04 -11.68
C SER A 100 -18.81 6.61 -11.30
N GLN A 101 -18.88 7.29 -10.14
CA GLN A 101 -20.10 7.89 -9.59
C GLN A 101 -20.10 9.43 -9.69
N ALA A 102 -19.03 10.02 -10.25
CA ALA A 102 -18.89 11.46 -10.34
C ALA A 102 -19.86 12.02 -11.40
N ASN A 103 -20.86 12.79 -10.97
CA ASN A 103 -21.70 13.55 -11.89
C ASN A 103 -20.89 14.70 -12.53
N VAL A 104 -20.98 14.82 -13.86
CA VAL A 104 -20.40 15.95 -14.60
C VAL A 104 -21.03 17.25 -14.11
N LYS A 105 -20.28 18.09 -13.39
CA LYS A 105 -20.72 19.43 -13.01
C LYS A 105 -20.52 20.37 -14.20
N LYS A 106 -21.55 20.42 -15.05
CA LYS A 106 -21.69 21.21 -16.28
C LYS A 106 -20.81 20.75 -17.46
N GLU A 107 -21.48 20.26 -18.50
CA GLU A 107 -21.00 20.48 -19.86
C GLU A 107 -20.93 22.00 -20.09
N ILE A 108 -19.87 22.47 -20.73
CA ILE A 108 -19.80 23.88 -21.15
C ILE A 108 -20.94 24.06 -22.18
N ASP A 109 -21.91 24.91 -21.86
CA ASP A 109 -22.93 25.34 -22.83
C ASP A 109 -22.20 26.02 -23.99
N ASN A 110 -22.00 25.29 -25.09
CA ASN A 110 -21.58 25.88 -26.35
C ASN A 110 -22.75 26.67 -26.90
N GLY A 111 -22.77 27.97 -26.58
CA GLY A 111 -23.64 28.96 -27.22
C GLY A 111 -23.32 29.15 -28.70
#